data_AF-A0A1Q4FQF9-F1
#
_entry.id   AF-A0A1Q4FQF9-F1
#
_cell.length_a   1.000
_cell.length_b   1.000
_cell.length_c   1.000
_cell.angle_alpha   90.00
_cell.angle_beta   90.00
_cell.angle_gamma   90.00
#
_symmetry.space_group_name_H-M   'P 1'
#
loop_
_entity.id
_entity.type
_entity.pdbx_description
1 polymer ?
#
loop_
_entity_poly.entity_id
_entity_poly.type
_entity_poly.pdbx_seq_one_letter_code
_entity_poly.pdbx_strand_id
1 'polypeptide(L)'
;MSLVFVASLLGLAVSSARAVDLDELDEAVHTDTADARTTAAVRARLRQADVEPYVRMEASVVAGVATLTGTARTQSALDAVVREVGKIYGLRKVEARVKVEPNP
;
A
#
# COMPACT_ATOMS: atom_id res chain seq x y z
N MET A 1 46.44 -19.59 40.01
CA MET A 1 45.99 -20.54 38.97
C MET A 1 44.78 -21.25 39.54
N SER A 2 43.55 -21.13 39.04
CA SER A 2 43.05 -20.74 37.72
C SER A 2 41.81 -19.85 37.84
N LEU A 3 41.71 -18.87 36.92
CA LEU A 3 40.53 -18.03 36.69
C LEU A 3 39.35 -18.91 36.21
N VAL A 4 38.19 -18.78 36.84
CA VAL A 4 36.91 -19.29 36.32
C VAL A 4 36.32 -18.24 35.39
N PHE A 5 36.02 -18.67 34.17
CA PHE A 5 35.48 -17.86 33.07
C PHE A 5 34.08 -17.32 33.36
N VAL A 6 33.91 -16.04 33.01
CA VAL A 6 32.65 -15.31 32.89
C VAL A 6 31.79 -15.89 31.76
N ALA A 7 30.49 -16.09 32.00
CA ALA A 7 29.46 -16.11 30.95
C ALA A 7 28.11 -15.77 31.61
N SER A 8 27.79 -14.48 31.71
CA SER A 8 26.73 -13.81 30.93
C SER A 8 25.35 -14.46 31.03
N LEU A 9 24.48 -13.79 31.79
CA LEU A 9 23.03 -13.90 31.73
C LEU A 9 22.55 -13.80 30.27
N LEU A 10 22.12 -14.91 29.70
CA LEU A 10 21.25 -14.92 28.53
C LEU A 10 19.87 -15.33 29.02
N GLY A 11 19.01 -14.34 29.25
CA GLY A 11 17.61 -14.57 29.60
C GLY A 11 16.90 -15.27 28.44
N LEU A 12 16.63 -16.56 28.59
CA LEU A 12 15.71 -17.29 27.73
C LEU A 12 14.27 -16.88 28.08
N ALA A 13 13.77 -15.85 27.41
CA ALA A 13 12.34 -15.64 27.23
C ALA A 13 11.96 -16.12 25.83
N VAL A 14 11.93 -17.45 25.64
CA VAL A 14 11.30 -18.04 24.45
C VAL A 14 9.78 -17.97 24.69
N SER A 15 9.19 -16.81 24.38
CA SER A 15 7.74 -16.70 24.24
C SER A 15 7.36 -17.28 22.87
N SER A 16 6.79 -18.48 22.92
CA SER A 16 5.88 -19.07 21.93
C SER A 16 5.88 -18.44 20.54
N ALA A 17 6.87 -18.78 19.72
CA ALA A 17 6.72 -18.72 18.27
C ALA A 17 5.62 -19.74 17.92
N ARG A 18 4.39 -19.26 17.71
CA ARG A 18 3.37 -20.05 17.03
C ARG A 18 3.97 -20.47 15.69
N ALA A 19 3.86 -21.74 15.36
CA ALA A 19 4.20 -22.24 14.03
C ALA A 19 3.44 -21.36 13.03
N VAL A 20 4.16 -20.44 12.41
CA VAL A 20 3.65 -19.62 11.33
C VAL A 20 3.64 -20.58 10.15
N ASP A 21 2.46 -20.97 9.70
CA ASP A 21 2.31 -21.82 8.52
C ASP A 21 3.02 -21.11 7.36
N LEU A 22 4.08 -21.75 6.85
CA LEU A 22 4.96 -21.16 5.85
C LEU A 22 4.21 -20.83 4.55
N ASP A 23 3.11 -21.55 4.28
CA ASP A 23 2.20 -21.29 3.16
C ASP A 23 1.45 -19.96 3.32
N GLU A 24 1.03 -19.60 4.54
CA GLU A 24 0.35 -18.32 4.81
C GLU A 24 1.31 -17.15 4.65
N LEU A 25 2.58 -17.34 5.04
CA LEU A 25 3.63 -16.35 4.84
C LEU A 25 3.98 -16.16 3.36
N ASP A 26 4.02 -17.22 2.58
CA ASP A 26 4.32 -17.16 1.13
C ASP A 26 3.20 -16.42 0.38
N GLU A 27 1.94 -16.75 0.66
CA GLU A 27 0.78 -16.06 0.07
C GLU A 27 0.70 -14.59 0.48
N ALA A 28 1.01 -14.27 1.74
CA ALA A 28 1.08 -12.89 2.22
C ALA A 28 2.18 -12.09 1.50
N VAL A 29 3.39 -12.63 1.36
CA VAL A 29 4.51 -11.97 0.67
C VAL A 29 4.23 -11.81 -0.83
N HIS A 30 3.63 -12.81 -1.47
CA HIS A 30 3.22 -12.72 -2.86
C HIS A 30 2.14 -11.67 -3.08
N THR A 31 1.18 -11.56 -2.16
CA THR A 31 0.15 -10.51 -2.19
C THR A 31 0.76 -9.13 -1.99
N ASP A 32 1.69 -8.98 -1.05
CA ASP A 32 2.35 -7.70 -0.76
C ASP A 32 3.20 -7.21 -1.95
N THR A 33 3.89 -8.13 -2.62
CA THR A 33 4.68 -7.80 -3.82
C THR A 33 3.79 -7.47 -5.03
N ALA A 34 2.65 -8.13 -5.19
CA ALA A 34 1.66 -7.81 -6.21
C ALA A 34 1.00 -6.44 -5.96
N ASP A 35 0.64 -6.15 -4.71
CA ASP A 35 0.07 -4.87 -4.30
C ASP A 35 1.06 -3.71 -4.43
N ALA A 36 2.34 -3.93 -4.12
CA ALA A 36 3.39 -2.93 -4.32
C ALA A 36 3.55 -2.57 -5.81
N ARG A 37 3.55 -3.58 -6.70
CA ARG A 37 3.58 -3.35 -8.17
C ARG A 37 2.34 -2.61 -8.65
N THR A 38 1.17 -3.01 -8.15
CA THR A 38 -0.10 -2.37 -8.50
C THR A 38 -0.14 -0.93 -8.00
N THR A 39 0.32 -0.67 -6.77
CA THR A 39 0.47 0.68 -6.21
C THR A 39 1.36 1.56 -7.07
N ALA A 40 2.51 1.03 -7.53
CA ALA A 40 3.40 1.76 -8.42
C ALA A 40 2.72 2.11 -9.76
N ALA A 41 1.96 1.19 -10.34
CA ALA A 41 1.19 1.42 -11.57
C ALA A 41 0.09 2.48 -11.38
N VAL A 42 -0.65 2.42 -10.26
CA VAL A 42 -1.67 3.41 -9.91
C VAL A 42 -1.03 4.80 -9.78
N ARG A 43 0.06 4.92 -9.03
CA ARG A 43 0.79 6.19 -8.85
C ARG A 43 1.36 6.74 -10.16
N ALA A 44 1.86 5.86 -11.03
CA ALA A 44 2.31 6.26 -12.35
C ALA A 44 1.15 6.80 -13.20
N ARG A 45 -0.02 6.14 -13.14
CA ARG A 45 -1.21 6.60 -13.85
C ARG A 45 -1.71 7.95 -13.33
N LEU A 46 -1.71 8.15 -12.01
CA LEU A 46 -2.08 9.44 -11.42
C LEU A 46 -1.15 10.57 -11.89
N ARG A 47 0.17 10.32 -11.92
CA ARG A 47 1.14 11.28 -12.48
C ARG A 47 0.96 11.56 -13.97
N GLN A 48 0.50 10.57 -14.74
CA GLN A 48 0.14 10.78 -16.15
C GLN A 48 -1.20 11.49 -16.33
N ALA A 49 -2.10 11.44 -15.34
CA ALA A 49 -3.32 12.24 -15.34
C ALA A 49 -3.05 13.69 -14.87
N ASP A 50 -2.00 13.89 -14.09
CA ASP A 50 -1.51 15.19 -13.55
C ASP A 50 -0.93 16.14 -14.63
N VAL A 51 -1.12 15.85 -15.93
CA VAL A 51 -0.95 16.86 -16.98
C VAL A 51 -2.11 17.88 -16.98
N GLU A 52 -3.19 17.59 -16.25
CA GLU A 52 -4.15 18.59 -15.76
C GLU A 52 -3.76 19.02 -14.33
N PRO A 53 -3.50 20.31 -14.05
CA PRO A 53 -2.97 20.81 -12.77
C PRO A 53 -3.99 20.81 -11.61
N TYR A 54 -4.88 19.83 -11.57
CA TYR A 54 -6.17 19.87 -10.86
C TYR A 54 -6.36 18.74 -9.85
N VAL A 55 -5.33 17.88 -9.67
CA VAL A 55 -5.44 16.63 -8.91
C VAL A 55 -4.19 16.39 -8.05
N ARG A 56 -4.24 16.73 -6.75
CA ARG A 56 -3.21 16.32 -5.80
C ARG A 56 -3.69 15.06 -5.09
N MET A 57 -3.34 13.90 -5.62
CA MET A 57 -3.78 12.61 -5.09
C MET A 57 -2.61 11.68 -4.75
N GLU A 58 -2.79 10.92 -3.68
CA GLU A 58 -1.97 9.79 -3.31
C GLU A 58 -2.75 8.49 -3.46
N ALA A 59 -2.02 7.39 -3.63
CA ALA A 59 -2.60 6.07 -3.75
C ALA A 59 -1.82 5.00 -3.00
N SER A 60 -2.57 4.05 -2.43
CA SER A 60 -2.08 2.77 -1.92
C SER A 60 -3.00 1.65 -2.40
N VAL A 61 -2.45 0.46 -2.58
CA VAL A 61 -3.21 -0.75 -2.88
C VAL A 61 -2.94 -1.76 -1.78
N VAL A 62 -3.99 -2.33 -1.22
CA VAL A 62 -3.91 -3.41 -0.22
C VAL A 62 -4.95 -4.46 -0.57
N ALA A 63 -4.52 -5.70 -0.71
CA ALA A 63 -5.27 -6.81 -1.23
C ALA A 63 -6.08 -6.39 -2.48
N GLY A 64 -5.46 -5.79 -3.49
CA GLY A 64 -6.17 -5.36 -4.71
C GLY A 64 -7.24 -4.27 -4.51
N VAL A 65 -7.33 -3.62 -3.35
CA VAL A 65 -8.19 -2.45 -3.12
C VAL A 65 -7.35 -1.19 -3.20
N ALA A 66 -7.56 -0.37 -4.23
CA ALA A 66 -6.90 0.93 -4.35
C ALA A 66 -7.62 1.96 -3.47
N THR A 67 -6.89 2.57 -2.53
CA THR A 67 -7.37 3.72 -1.77
C THR A 67 -6.74 4.99 -2.34
N LEU A 68 -7.59 5.90 -2.84
CA LEU A 68 -7.18 7.21 -3.32
C LEU A 68 -7.47 8.26 -2.26
N THR A 69 -6.50 9.12 -1.96
CA THR A 69 -6.65 10.23 -1.00
C THR A 69 -6.15 11.53 -1.62
N GLY A 70 -6.60 12.68 -1.11
CA GLY A 70 -6.14 14.00 -1.56
C GLY A 70 -7.27 14.92 -2.01
N THR A 71 -7.01 15.75 -3.02
CA THR A 71 -7.98 16.74 -3.55
C THR A 71 -8.15 16.65 -5.06
N ALA A 72 -9.37 16.94 -5.51
CA ALA A 72 -9.72 17.10 -6.92
C ALA A 72 -10.55 18.39 -7.10
N ARG A 73 -10.38 19.10 -8.21
CA ARG A 73 -11.13 20.36 -8.45
C ARG A 73 -12.61 20.15 -8.77
N THR A 74 -12.95 19.05 -9.42
CA THR A 74 -14.32 18.74 -9.82
C THR A 74 -14.63 17.28 -9.60
N GLN A 75 -15.91 16.97 -9.41
CA GLN A 75 -16.37 15.58 -9.35
C GLN A 75 -16.06 14.84 -10.66
N SER A 76 -16.20 15.50 -11.81
CA SER A 76 -15.91 14.90 -13.12
C SER A 76 -14.44 14.49 -13.26
N ALA A 77 -13.52 15.30 -12.74
CA ALA A 77 -12.09 14.95 -12.71
C ALA A 77 -11.83 13.74 -11.80
N LEU A 78 -12.44 13.72 -10.62
CA LEU A 78 -12.37 12.57 -9.72
C LEU A 78 -12.93 11.29 -10.38
N ASP A 79 -14.08 11.37 -11.02
CA ASP A 79 -14.71 10.23 -11.69
C ASP A 79 -13.85 9.73 -12.86
N ALA A 80 -13.22 10.63 -13.61
CA ALA A 80 -12.28 10.25 -14.67
C ALA A 80 -11.07 9.49 -14.10
N VAL A 81 -10.49 9.98 -13.01
CA VAL A 81 -9.38 9.30 -12.33
C VAL A 81 -9.81 7.94 -11.81
N VAL A 82 -10.96 7.82 -11.14
CA VAL A 82 -11.47 6.55 -10.62
C VAL A 82 -11.69 5.54 -11.76
N ARG A 83 -12.26 5.96 -12.89
CA ARG A 83 -12.43 5.11 -14.07
C ARG A 83 -11.11 4.64 -14.64
N GLU A 84 -10.12 5.51 -14.73
CA GLU A 84 -8.80 5.16 -15.28
C GLU A 84 -8.00 4.25 -14.35
N VAL A 85 -8.05 4.50 -13.04
CA VAL A 85 -7.44 3.63 -12.04
C VAL A 85 -8.11 2.26 -12.04
N GLY A 86 -9.44 2.20 -12.14
CA GLY A 86 -10.19 0.94 -12.17
C GLY A 86 -9.87 0.00 -13.34
N LYS A 87 -9.18 0.48 -14.38
CA LYS A 87 -8.70 -0.34 -15.51
C LYS A 87 -7.39 -1.06 -15.23
N ILE A 88 -6.71 -0.77 -14.11
CA ILE A 88 -5.41 -1.37 -13.77
C ILE A 88 -5.62 -2.82 -13.32
N TYR A 89 -4.90 -3.73 -13.98
CA TYR A 89 -4.93 -5.15 -13.67
C TYR A 89 -4.52 -5.41 -12.21
N GLY A 90 -5.22 -6.33 -11.54
CA GLY A 90 -5.01 -6.65 -10.13
C GLY A 90 -5.88 -5.86 -9.16
N LEU A 91 -6.57 -4.81 -9.62
CA LEU A 91 -7.55 -4.11 -8.81
C LEU A 91 -8.92 -4.79 -8.83
N ARG A 92 -9.49 -4.96 -7.65
CA ARG A 92 -10.86 -5.43 -7.44
C ARG A 92 -11.81 -4.28 -7.13
N LYS A 93 -11.30 -3.22 -6.49
CA LYS A 93 -12.09 -2.07 -6.05
C LYS A 93 -11.22 -0.81 -5.98
N VAL A 94 -11.86 0.33 -6.22
CA VAL A 94 -11.28 1.66 -5.97
C VAL A 94 -12.13 2.37 -4.92
N GLU A 95 -11.49 2.82 -3.86
CA GLU A 95 -12.09 3.65 -2.81
C GLU A 95 -11.55 5.08 -2.92
N ALA A 96 -12.42 6.02 -3.27
CA ALA A 96 -12.08 7.43 -3.34
C ALA A 96 -12.40 8.13 -2.01
N ARG A 97 -11.35 8.51 -1.26
CA ARG A 97 -11.42 9.36 -0.06
C ARG A 97 -10.82 10.72 -0.37
N VAL A 98 -11.35 11.32 -1.44
CA VAL A 98 -10.80 12.52 -2.07
C VAL A 98 -11.77 13.67 -1.85
N LYS A 99 -11.24 14.81 -1.42
CA LYS A 99 -12.05 16.01 -1.20
C LYS A 99 -12.19 16.75 -2.53
N VAL A 100 -13.44 16.97 -2.95
CA VAL A 100 -13.71 17.82 -4.11
C VAL A 100 -13.76 19.27 -3.63
N GLU A 101 -12.72 20.02 -3.95
CA GLU A 101 -12.61 21.44 -3.63
C GLU A 101 -12.42 22.21 -4.94
N PRO A 102 -13.46 22.91 -5.43
CA PRO A 102 -13.27 23.86 -6.50
C PRO A 102 -12.38 24.97 -5.95
N ASN A 103 -11.11 25.02 -6.38
CA ASN A 103 -10.26 26.16 -6.09
C ASN A 103 -10.89 27.39 -6.77
N PRO A 104 -10.95 28.56 -6.09
CA PRO A 104 -11.38 29.80 -6.72
C PRO A 104 -10.51 30.17 -7.93
#